data_AF-A0A2G6DVW9-F1
#
_entry.id   AF-A0A2G6DVW9-F1
#
_cell.length_a   1.000
_cell.length_b   1.000
_cell.length_c   1.000
_cell.angle_alpha   90.00
_cell.angle_beta   90.00
_cell.angle_gamma   90.00
#
_symmetry.space_group_name_H-M   'P 1'
#
loop_
_entity.id
_entity.type
_entity.pdbx_description
1 polymer ?
#
loop_
_entity_poly.entity_id
_entity_poly.type
_entity_poly.pdbx_seq_one_letter_code
_entity_poly.pdbx_strand_id
1 'polypeptide(L)'
;MRTRTITGVLVGSCAVALSASVAAAAETPATVSVFGGLPDIVSDVYVGEQQVVSELAPGEVSPPIALKPGEHIVTVVPTGSSRQNAADRATQTISVQAGTSTTVSVFLDPAGTESITQFANSTRAAEGKAVLDVRHVAQSAAIDLKLNDKPVLNNLRSGQSSELTVAPGGSSLVVTEAGSASPMIGPLGVKAPAGGVTAVYVWGEPGSWHVTTQDLAAVQSTSAVPTSIPAGEGADAGRWAAWGLAAAGLTAIGGSLTLVRRSSPVVTG
;
A
#
# COMPACT_ATOMS: atom_id res chain seq x y z
N MET A 1 -81.72 29.39 -15.25
CA MET A 1 -81.51 28.67 -16.53
C MET A 1 -80.01 28.48 -16.75
N ARG A 2 -79.58 27.24 -16.98
CA ARG A 2 -78.32 26.79 -17.62
C ARG A 2 -77.03 27.03 -16.82
N THR A 3 -76.68 26.13 -15.88
CA THR A 3 -75.69 25.03 -16.03
C THR A 3 -74.49 25.32 -16.93
N ARG A 4 -73.27 25.23 -16.34
CA ARG A 4 -72.12 24.51 -16.91
C ARG A 4 -71.01 24.33 -15.86
N THR A 5 -70.92 23.11 -15.35
CA THR A 5 -69.79 22.55 -14.60
C THR A 5 -68.62 22.28 -15.55
N ILE A 6 -67.40 22.64 -15.17
CA ILE A 6 -66.16 22.19 -15.82
C ILE A 6 -65.31 21.52 -14.75
N THR A 7 -65.26 20.20 -14.83
CA THR A 7 -64.40 19.32 -14.03
C THR A 7 -63.04 19.25 -14.73
N GLY A 8 -62.01 19.85 -14.14
CA GLY A 8 -60.62 19.68 -14.58
C GLY A 8 -59.95 18.55 -13.80
N VAL A 9 -59.69 17.43 -14.45
CA VAL A 9 -58.85 16.35 -13.92
C VAL A 9 -57.39 16.76 -14.15
N LEU A 10 -56.67 17.08 -13.07
CA LEU A 10 -55.23 17.27 -13.10
C LEU A 10 -54.56 15.91 -12.91
N VAL A 11 -54.09 15.30 -14.00
CA VAL A 11 -53.23 14.12 -13.94
C VAL A 11 -51.85 14.60 -13.52
N GLY A 12 -51.52 14.43 -12.24
CA GLY A 12 -50.18 14.70 -11.71
C GLY A 12 -49.23 13.58 -12.13
N SER A 13 -48.36 13.85 -13.11
CA SER A 13 -47.23 12.99 -13.44
C SER A 13 -46.16 13.13 -12.36
N CYS A 14 -46.09 12.18 -11.42
CA CYS A 14 -44.91 11.99 -10.58
C CYS A 14 -43.75 11.51 -11.46
N ALA A 15 -42.87 12.43 -11.85
CA ALA A 15 -41.57 12.08 -12.39
C ALA A 15 -40.70 11.54 -11.24
N VAL A 16 -40.61 10.22 -11.12
CA VAL A 16 -39.62 9.58 -10.25
C VAL A 16 -38.27 9.78 -10.92
N ALA A 17 -37.49 10.75 -10.43
CA ALA A 17 -36.10 10.89 -10.80
C ALA A 17 -35.35 9.66 -10.25
N LEU A 18 -35.05 8.68 -11.13
CA LEU A 18 -34.07 7.65 -10.83
C LEU A 18 -32.71 8.34 -10.73
N SER A 19 -32.28 8.68 -9.52
CA SER A 19 -30.88 8.94 -9.24
C SER A 19 -30.15 7.61 -9.43
N ALA A 20 -29.58 7.40 -10.62
CA ALA A 20 -28.62 6.32 -10.82
C ALA A 20 -27.41 6.64 -9.95
N SER A 21 -27.36 6.05 -8.75
CA SER A 21 -26.11 5.97 -8.00
C SER A 21 -25.16 5.17 -8.87
N VAL A 22 -24.22 5.85 -9.54
CA VAL A 22 -23.06 5.18 -10.11
C VAL A 22 -22.40 4.48 -8.92
N ALA A 23 -22.53 3.16 -8.87
CA ALA A 23 -21.75 2.36 -7.95
C ALA A 23 -20.29 2.65 -8.30
N ALA A 24 -19.61 3.41 -7.45
CA ALA A 24 -18.16 3.55 -7.54
C ALA A 24 -17.61 2.13 -7.57
N ALA A 25 -16.97 1.74 -8.67
CA ALA A 25 -16.27 0.47 -8.73
C ALA A 25 -15.32 0.45 -7.52
N ALA A 26 -15.48 -0.53 -6.65
CA ALA A 26 -14.59 -0.67 -5.52
C ALA A 26 -13.18 -0.87 -6.08
N GLU A 27 -12.33 0.15 -5.97
CA GLU A 27 -10.97 0.04 -6.47
C GLU A 27 -10.24 -1.04 -5.68
N THR A 28 -9.65 -2.00 -6.39
CA THR A 28 -8.86 -3.05 -5.76
C THR A 28 -7.67 -2.40 -5.06
N PRO A 29 -7.59 -2.47 -3.71
CA PRO A 29 -6.51 -1.85 -2.98
C PRO A 29 -5.17 -2.48 -3.40
N ALA A 30 -4.14 -1.67 -3.44
CA ALA A 30 -2.77 -2.14 -3.61
C ALA A 30 -2.18 -2.54 -2.26
N THR A 31 -1.19 -3.41 -2.29
CA THR A 31 -0.48 -3.86 -1.10
C THR A 31 0.93 -3.30 -1.09
N VAL A 32 1.27 -2.53 -0.05
CA VAL A 32 2.60 -1.91 0.10
C VAL A 32 3.25 -2.38 1.40
N SER A 33 4.46 -2.91 1.31
CA SER A 33 5.36 -3.15 2.45
C SER A 33 6.48 -2.12 2.46
N VAL A 34 7.15 -1.95 3.61
CA VAL A 34 8.30 -1.07 3.75
C VAL A 34 9.51 -1.86 4.24
N PHE A 35 10.66 -1.72 3.60
CA PHE A 35 11.92 -2.32 4.02
C PHE A 35 12.84 -1.28 4.65
N GLY A 36 13.29 -1.52 5.88
CA GLY A 36 14.21 -0.66 6.62
C GLY A 36 15.67 -0.98 6.28
N GLY A 37 16.25 -0.28 5.32
CA GLY A 37 17.65 -0.45 4.90
C GLY A 37 18.63 0.58 5.50
N LEU A 38 18.19 1.38 6.48
CA LEU A 38 19.06 2.31 7.22
C LEU A 38 19.82 1.55 8.33
N PRO A 39 21.16 1.53 8.32
CA PRO A 39 21.95 0.93 9.39
C PRO A 39 21.71 1.63 10.72
N ASP A 40 21.60 0.85 11.81
CA ASP A 40 21.50 1.33 13.20
C ASP A 40 20.38 2.35 13.52
N ILE A 41 19.43 2.54 12.61
CA ILE A 41 18.29 3.46 12.77
C ILE A 41 16.99 2.65 12.79
N VAL A 42 16.26 2.74 13.90
CA VAL A 42 14.87 2.28 13.98
C VAL A 42 13.96 3.41 13.53
N SER A 43 13.08 3.16 12.58
CA SER A 43 12.29 4.23 11.92
C SER A 43 10.78 4.09 12.07
N ASP A 44 10.10 5.22 12.15
CA ASP A 44 8.66 5.31 11.96
C ASP A 44 8.36 5.72 10.51
N VAL A 45 7.34 5.08 9.90
CA VAL A 45 6.94 5.34 8.51
C VAL A 45 5.53 5.92 8.47
N TYR A 46 5.40 6.99 7.70
CA TYR A 46 4.17 7.75 7.54
C TYR A 46 3.76 7.79 6.08
N VAL A 47 2.45 7.70 5.85
CA VAL A 47 1.81 8.00 4.55
C VAL A 47 0.94 9.23 4.75
N GLY A 48 1.33 10.34 4.12
CA GLY A 48 0.81 11.65 4.45
C GLY A 48 1.04 11.98 5.93
N GLU A 49 -0.03 12.26 6.66
CA GLU A 49 0.05 12.58 8.09
C GLU A 49 -0.03 11.36 9.01
N GLN A 50 -0.50 10.22 8.49
CA GLN A 50 -0.79 9.03 9.27
C GLN A 50 0.43 8.12 9.39
N GLN A 51 0.76 7.70 10.61
CA GLN A 51 1.75 6.66 10.85
C GLN A 51 1.19 5.31 10.42
N VAL A 52 1.92 4.61 9.56
CA VAL A 52 1.51 3.30 9.02
C VAL A 52 2.42 2.16 9.48
N VAL A 53 3.67 2.46 9.84
CA VAL A 53 4.60 1.53 10.49
C VAL A 53 5.25 2.23 11.67
N SER A 54 5.35 1.53 12.80
CA SER A 54 6.05 1.98 13.99
C SER A 54 7.27 1.12 14.22
N GLU A 55 8.36 1.71 14.68
CA GLU A 55 9.56 1.00 15.12
C GLU A 55 10.13 -0.02 14.11
N LEU A 56 10.17 0.32 12.82
CA LEU A 56 10.74 -0.52 11.77
C LEU A 56 12.25 -0.69 12.02
N ALA A 57 12.69 -1.91 12.31
CA ALA A 57 14.09 -2.18 12.60
C ALA A 57 14.97 -2.26 11.33
N PRO A 58 16.28 -2.01 11.43
CA PRO A 58 17.22 -2.28 10.35
C PRO A 58 17.13 -3.73 9.85
N GLY A 59 17.01 -3.89 8.53
CA GLY A 59 16.87 -5.17 7.86
C GLY A 59 15.48 -5.79 7.94
N GLU A 60 14.50 -5.12 8.54
CA GLU A 60 13.13 -5.61 8.65
C GLU A 60 12.28 -5.23 7.43
N VAL A 61 11.33 -6.09 7.08
CA VAL A 61 10.24 -5.76 6.16
C VAL A 61 8.93 -5.68 6.95
N SER A 62 8.25 -4.55 6.85
CA SER A 62 6.96 -4.34 7.50
C SER A 62 5.90 -5.32 7.01
N PRO A 63 4.88 -5.60 7.84
CA PRO A 63 3.65 -6.20 7.36
C PRO A 63 3.07 -5.42 6.17
N PRO A 64 2.33 -6.09 5.26
CA PRO A 64 1.76 -5.42 4.11
C PRO A 64 0.59 -4.51 4.51
N ILE A 65 0.53 -3.32 3.91
CA ILE A 65 -0.47 -2.27 4.18
C ILE A 65 -1.33 -2.07 2.93
N ALA A 66 -2.65 -1.98 3.08
CA ALA A 66 -3.50 -1.58 1.95
C ALA A 66 -3.43 -0.07 1.73
N LEU A 67 -3.07 0.32 0.52
CA LEU A 67 -3.17 1.70 0.06
C LEU A 67 -4.13 1.77 -1.13
N LYS A 68 -4.90 2.85 -1.18
CA LYS A 68 -5.70 3.15 -2.37
C LYS A 68 -4.77 3.47 -3.54
N PRO A 69 -5.18 3.20 -4.79
CA PRO A 69 -4.45 3.66 -5.95
C PRO A 69 -4.30 5.19 -5.96
N GLY A 70 -3.18 5.67 -6.51
CA GLY A 70 -2.85 7.10 -6.58
C GLY A 70 -1.47 7.44 -6.02
N GLU A 71 -1.20 8.74 -5.92
CA GLU A 71 0.05 9.27 -5.38
C GLU A 71 -0.01 9.36 -3.84
N HIS A 72 1.05 8.91 -3.18
CA HIS A 72 1.18 8.96 -1.73
C HIS A 72 2.53 9.53 -1.35
N ILE A 73 2.57 10.42 -0.37
CA ILE A 73 3.82 10.92 0.21
C ILE A 73 4.23 9.97 1.32
N VAL A 74 5.36 9.29 1.15
CA VAL A 74 5.98 8.48 2.19
C VAL A 74 7.05 9.30 2.89
N THR A 75 6.95 9.37 4.21
CA THR A 75 7.94 10.02 5.07
C THR A 75 8.48 9.00 6.06
N VAL A 76 9.80 8.87 6.14
CA VAL A 76 10.49 8.02 7.11
C VAL A 76 11.26 8.89 8.07
N VAL A 77 11.13 8.64 9.36
CA VAL A 77 11.84 9.37 10.43
C VAL A 77 12.44 8.40 11.42
N PRO A 78 13.59 8.72 12.06
CA PRO A 78 14.04 7.97 13.23
C PRO A 78 12.98 8.00 14.33
N THR A 79 12.80 6.86 14.99
CA THR A 79 11.81 6.70 16.07
C THR A 79 12.13 7.66 17.21
N GLY A 80 11.11 8.35 17.71
CA GLY A 80 11.27 9.34 18.78
C GLY A 80 11.79 10.71 18.34
N SER A 81 12.16 10.88 17.06
CA SER A 81 12.54 12.18 16.50
C SER A 81 11.32 13.00 16.06
N SER A 82 11.52 14.32 15.95
CA SER A 82 10.48 15.22 15.48
C SER A 82 10.30 15.13 13.97
N ARG A 83 9.06 14.88 13.51
CA ARG A 83 8.69 14.96 12.09
C ARG A 83 8.85 16.36 11.49
N GLN A 84 9.00 17.41 12.30
CA GLN A 84 9.09 18.78 11.79
C GLN A 84 10.48 19.11 11.22
N ASN A 85 11.53 18.42 11.67
CA ASN A 85 12.88 18.63 11.14
C ASN A 85 13.04 17.92 9.80
N ALA A 86 13.31 18.69 8.74
CA ALA A 86 13.51 18.13 7.41
C ALA A 86 14.87 17.42 7.26
N ALA A 87 15.85 17.75 8.10
CA ALA A 87 17.16 17.12 8.08
C ALA A 87 17.15 15.68 8.64
N ASP A 88 16.15 15.36 9.45
CA ASP A 88 16.04 14.07 10.15
C ASP A 88 15.00 13.16 9.48
N ARG A 89 14.67 13.38 8.20
CA ARG A 89 13.65 12.59 7.48
C ARG A 89 13.94 12.41 6.01
N ALA A 90 13.70 11.19 5.52
CA ALA A 90 13.54 10.90 4.11
C ALA A 90 12.09 11.12 3.68
N THR A 91 11.87 11.75 2.53
CA THR A 91 10.51 11.95 1.98
C THR A 91 10.50 11.72 0.48
N GLN A 92 9.55 10.90 0.00
CA GLN A 92 9.41 10.57 -1.42
C GLN A 92 7.93 10.41 -1.76
N THR A 93 7.53 10.87 -2.95
CA THR A 93 6.20 10.54 -3.49
C THR A 93 6.28 9.20 -4.22
N ILE A 94 5.36 8.28 -3.91
CA ILE A 94 5.22 6.99 -4.57
C ILE A 94 3.91 6.91 -5.34
N SER A 95 3.94 6.23 -6.48
CA SER A 95 2.75 5.96 -7.29
C SER A 95 2.24 4.56 -7.01
N VAL A 96 1.02 4.45 -6.50
CA VAL A 96 0.39 3.17 -6.15
C VAL A 96 -0.63 2.79 -7.22
N GLN A 97 -0.48 1.62 -7.83
CA GLN A 97 -1.38 1.12 -8.87
C GLN A 97 -2.39 0.13 -8.31
N ALA A 98 -3.61 0.12 -8.85
CA ALA A 98 -4.66 -0.79 -8.38
C ALA A 98 -4.25 -2.27 -8.49
N GLY A 99 -4.46 -3.00 -7.40
CA GLY A 99 -4.18 -4.44 -7.32
C GLY A 99 -2.69 -4.84 -7.41
N THR A 100 -1.75 -3.90 -7.38
CA THR A 100 -0.31 -4.23 -7.40
C THR A 100 0.23 -4.51 -6.00
N SER A 101 1.29 -5.32 -5.94
CA SER A 101 2.11 -5.48 -4.74
C SER A 101 3.44 -4.78 -4.92
N THR A 102 3.89 -4.07 -3.88
CA THR A 102 5.11 -3.27 -3.93
C THR A 102 5.81 -3.29 -2.58
N THR A 103 7.13 -3.25 -2.57
CA THR A 103 7.90 -2.88 -1.37
C THR A 103 8.60 -1.54 -1.60
N VAL A 104 8.46 -0.64 -0.64
CA VAL A 104 9.20 0.62 -0.59
C VAL A 104 10.41 0.42 0.31
N SER A 105 11.61 0.66 -0.19
CA SER A 105 12.84 0.55 0.61
C SER A 105 13.36 1.93 0.96
N VAL A 106 13.69 2.15 2.23
CA VAL A 106 14.44 3.31 2.71
C VAL A 106 15.87 2.88 2.99
N PHE A 107 16.87 3.60 2.50
CA PHE A 107 18.27 3.19 2.55
C PHE A 107 19.23 4.37 2.37
N LEU A 108 20.52 4.14 2.53
CA LEU A 108 21.56 5.13 2.20
C LEU A 108 22.04 4.93 0.75
N ASP A 109 21.97 5.98 -0.05
CA ASP A 109 22.52 6.00 -1.41
C ASP A 109 24.06 5.91 -1.41
N PRO A 110 24.75 5.79 -2.56
CA PRO A 110 26.21 5.68 -2.59
C PRO A 110 26.95 6.87 -1.96
N ALA A 111 26.31 8.03 -1.80
CA ALA A 111 26.87 9.21 -1.16
C ALA A 111 26.60 9.24 0.36
N GLY A 112 25.86 8.27 0.92
CA GLY A 112 25.45 8.25 2.32
C GLY A 112 24.23 9.12 2.61
N THR A 113 23.45 9.48 1.60
CA THR A 113 22.22 10.26 1.76
C THR A 113 21.03 9.31 1.86
N GLU A 114 20.10 9.56 2.77
CA GLU A 114 18.86 8.78 2.84
C GLU A 114 18.07 8.89 1.53
N SER A 115 17.62 7.75 1.03
CA SER A 115 16.90 7.60 -0.23
C SER A 115 15.75 6.61 -0.07
N ILE A 116 14.73 6.78 -0.90
CA ILE A 116 13.57 5.89 -0.94
C ILE A 116 13.38 5.41 -2.38
N THR A 117 13.22 4.11 -2.56
CA THR A 117 12.90 3.50 -3.87
C THR A 117 11.71 2.56 -3.74
N GLN A 118 10.90 2.54 -4.79
CA GLN A 118 9.76 1.65 -4.93
C GLN A 118 10.13 0.45 -5.81
N PHE A 119 9.92 -0.77 -5.30
CA PHE A 119 10.12 -2.01 -6.05
C PHE A 119 8.79 -2.73 -6.27
N ALA A 120 8.41 -2.91 -7.52
CA ALA A 120 7.27 -3.76 -7.86
C ALA A 120 7.58 -5.21 -7.47
N ASN A 121 6.67 -5.84 -6.74
CA ASN A 121 6.83 -7.24 -6.35
C ASN A 121 6.36 -8.14 -7.48
N SER A 122 7.28 -8.96 -7.98
CA SER A 122 6.96 -9.94 -9.01
C SER A 122 6.04 -11.03 -8.47
N THR A 123 5.15 -11.49 -9.34
CA THR A 123 4.05 -12.40 -8.98
C THR A 123 4.19 -13.77 -9.61
N ARG A 124 5.26 -14.01 -10.39
CA ARG A 124 5.35 -15.21 -11.22
C ARG A 124 6.77 -15.75 -11.32
N ALA A 125 6.96 -16.96 -10.79
CA ALA A 125 8.06 -17.82 -11.20
C ALA A 125 7.59 -18.79 -12.29
N ALA A 126 8.48 -19.18 -13.20
CA ALA A 126 8.22 -20.27 -14.13
C ALA A 126 8.07 -21.61 -13.38
N GLU A 127 7.23 -22.51 -13.90
CA GLU A 127 6.98 -23.82 -13.28
C GLU A 127 8.27 -24.61 -13.08
N GLY A 128 8.50 -25.10 -11.86
CA GLY A 128 9.72 -25.84 -11.49
C GLY A 128 11.00 -24.98 -11.36
N LYS A 129 10.91 -23.65 -11.47
CA LYS A 129 12.01 -22.71 -11.23
C LYS A 129 11.74 -21.83 -10.01
N ALA A 130 12.77 -21.12 -9.57
CA ALA A 130 12.64 -20.08 -8.57
C ALA A 130 13.17 -18.76 -9.15
N VAL A 131 12.68 -17.63 -8.65
CA VAL A 131 13.15 -16.30 -9.02
C VAL A 131 13.76 -15.62 -7.80
N LEU A 132 14.95 -15.06 -7.95
CA LEU A 132 15.55 -14.13 -7.00
C LEU A 132 15.42 -12.72 -7.57
N ASP A 133 14.65 -11.86 -6.92
CA ASP A 133 14.59 -10.43 -7.22
C ASP A 133 15.63 -9.70 -6.36
N VAL A 134 16.82 -9.50 -6.92
CA VAL A 134 17.94 -8.87 -6.21
C VAL A 134 17.74 -7.36 -6.22
N ARG A 135 17.65 -6.75 -5.04
CA ARG A 135 17.45 -5.32 -4.83
C ARG A 135 18.70 -4.73 -4.18
N HIS A 136 19.38 -3.83 -4.88
CA HIS A 136 20.55 -3.14 -4.34
C HIS A 136 20.12 -1.85 -3.64
N VAL A 137 20.21 -1.83 -2.33
CA VAL A 137 19.87 -0.73 -1.44
C VAL A 137 20.98 -0.52 -0.39
N ALA A 138 22.22 -0.83 -0.77
CA ALA A 138 23.41 -0.60 0.06
C ALA A 138 24.06 0.74 -0.33
N GLN A 139 24.75 1.36 0.64
CA GLN A 139 25.58 2.56 0.46
C GLN A 139 26.87 2.31 -0.33
N SER A 140 26.78 1.61 -1.45
CA SER A 140 27.88 1.33 -2.36
C SER A 140 27.45 1.68 -3.77
N ALA A 141 28.41 1.80 -4.68
CA ALA A 141 28.19 2.08 -6.10
C ALA A 141 27.45 0.92 -6.79
N ALA A 142 27.92 0.46 -7.95
CA ALA A 142 27.34 -0.73 -8.56
C ALA A 142 27.90 -2.00 -7.90
N ILE A 143 27.10 -3.06 -7.84
CA ILE A 143 27.51 -4.38 -7.34
C ILE A 143 27.47 -5.44 -8.45
N ASP A 144 28.34 -6.42 -8.32
CA ASP A 144 28.32 -7.67 -9.10
C ASP A 144 27.94 -8.83 -8.18
N LEU A 145 27.27 -9.84 -8.73
CA LEU A 145 26.82 -11.01 -8.00
C LEU A 145 27.31 -12.30 -8.65
N LYS A 146 27.72 -13.22 -7.78
CA LYS A 146 27.95 -14.61 -8.13
C LYS A 146 26.99 -15.51 -7.36
N LEU A 147 26.44 -16.49 -8.06
CA LEU A 147 25.71 -17.61 -7.46
C LEU A 147 26.46 -18.90 -7.74
N ASN A 148 26.80 -19.64 -6.69
CA ASN A 148 27.57 -20.88 -6.77
C ASN A 148 28.87 -20.68 -7.58
N ASP A 149 29.61 -19.63 -7.24
CA ASP A 149 30.86 -19.18 -7.89
C ASP A 149 30.74 -18.75 -9.37
N LYS A 150 29.53 -18.74 -9.94
CA LYS A 150 29.29 -18.28 -11.31
C LYS A 150 28.76 -16.84 -11.32
N PRO A 151 29.32 -15.94 -12.13
CA PRO A 151 28.77 -14.59 -12.28
C PRO A 151 27.36 -14.67 -12.89
N VAL A 152 26.40 -14.00 -12.27
CA VAL A 152 24.98 -14.02 -12.69
C VAL A 152 24.41 -12.63 -12.94
N LEU A 153 24.99 -11.60 -12.32
CA LEU A 153 24.57 -10.22 -12.49
C LEU A 153 25.79 -9.32 -12.36
N ASN A 154 25.90 -8.34 -13.24
CA ASN A 154 26.96 -7.35 -13.18
C ASN A 154 26.36 -5.95 -13.18
N ASN A 155 27.03 -5.03 -12.49
CA ASN A 155 26.76 -3.60 -12.53
C ASN A 155 25.31 -3.24 -12.12
N LEU A 156 24.74 -3.93 -11.13
CA LEU A 156 23.46 -3.54 -10.54
C LEU A 156 23.70 -2.29 -9.69
N ARG A 157 23.01 -1.18 -10.00
CA ARG A 157 23.20 0.12 -9.33
C ARG A 157 22.33 0.25 -8.08
N SER A 158 22.75 1.08 -7.14
CA SER A 158 21.96 1.39 -5.93
C SER A 158 20.59 1.97 -6.32
N GLY A 159 19.55 1.55 -5.61
CA GLY A 159 18.14 1.85 -5.92
C GLY A 159 17.60 1.06 -7.13
N GLN A 160 18.25 0.01 -7.60
CA GLN A 160 17.78 -0.82 -8.71
C GLN A 160 17.56 -2.27 -8.29
N SER A 161 16.77 -2.98 -9.08
CA SER A 161 16.50 -4.39 -8.91
C SER A 161 16.73 -5.19 -10.19
N SER A 162 16.97 -6.49 -10.06
CA SER A 162 17.09 -7.41 -11.19
C SER A 162 16.65 -8.81 -10.80
N GLU A 163 15.84 -9.42 -11.67
CA GLU A 163 15.36 -10.78 -11.49
C GLU A 163 16.32 -11.81 -12.07
N LEU A 164 16.60 -12.85 -11.31
CA LEU A 164 17.41 -13.99 -11.70
C LEU A 164 16.58 -15.27 -11.59
N THR A 165 16.41 -15.97 -12.72
CA THR A 165 15.83 -17.31 -12.71
C THR A 165 16.88 -18.32 -12.30
N VAL A 166 16.63 -19.06 -11.21
CA VAL A 166 17.57 -20.02 -10.63
C VAL A 166 16.96 -21.41 -10.49
N ALA A 167 17.81 -22.40 -10.29
CA ALA A 167 17.35 -23.70 -9.83
C ALA A 167 16.80 -23.57 -8.40
N PRO A 168 15.68 -24.23 -8.07
CA PRO A 168 15.14 -24.19 -6.73
C PRO A 168 16.09 -24.87 -5.72
N GLY A 169 16.07 -24.40 -4.48
CA GLY A 169 16.94 -24.86 -3.40
C GLY A 169 17.81 -23.75 -2.83
N GLY A 170 18.94 -24.13 -2.21
CA GLY A 170 19.93 -23.19 -1.71
C GLY A 170 20.95 -22.82 -2.78
N SER A 171 21.32 -21.55 -2.87
CA SER A 171 22.47 -21.07 -3.64
C SER A 171 23.43 -20.30 -2.74
N SER A 172 24.73 -20.42 -3.02
CA SER A 172 25.76 -19.59 -2.38
C SER A 172 25.86 -18.27 -3.12
N LEU A 173 25.46 -17.18 -2.46
CA LEU A 173 25.55 -15.81 -2.94
C LEU A 173 26.87 -15.19 -2.49
N VAL A 174 27.57 -14.58 -3.43
CA VAL A 174 28.68 -13.65 -3.18
C VAL A 174 28.34 -12.33 -3.86
N VAL A 175 28.51 -11.23 -3.14
CA VAL A 175 28.34 -9.86 -3.65
C VAL A 175 29.67 -9.14 -3.58
N THR A 176 30.05 -8.49 -4.67
CA THR A 176 31.25 -7.63 -4.75
C THR A 176 30.83 -6.25 -5.22
N GLU A 177 31.68 -5.26 -4.99
CA GLU A 177 31.60 -4.02 -5.78
C GLU A 177 31.88 -4.36 -7.25
N ALA A 178 31.28 -3.61 -8.16
CA ALA A 178 31.39 -3.86 -9.59
C ALA A 178 32.85 -3.82 -10.04
N GLY A 179 33.31 -4.88 -10.69
CA GLY A 179 34.70 -5.05 -11.13
C GLY A 179 35.71 -5.41 -10.03
N SER A 180 35.29 -5.54 -8.77
CA SER A 180 36.14 -5.98 -7.67
C SER A 180 36.22 -7.50 -7.56
N ALA A 181 37.37 -8.02 -7.14
CA ALA A 181 37.54 -9.44 -6.80
C ALA A 181 37.25 -9.71 -5.31
N SER A 182 37.27 -8.68 -4.46
CA SER A 182 37.08 -8.81 -3.02
C SER A 182 35.59 -8.82 -2.67
N PRO A 183 35.10 -9.85 -1.96
CA PRO A 183 33.69 -9.92 -1.55
C PRO A 183 33.37 -8.85 -0.52
N MET A 184 32.25 -8.14 -0.75
CA MET A 184 31.59 -7.33 0.27
C MET A 184 30.76 -8.21 1.20
N ILE A 185 30.08 -9.20 0.61
CA ILE A 185 29.21 -10.15 1.29
C ILE A 185 29.49 -11.55 0.76
N GLY A 186 29.55 -12.50 1.68
CA GLY A 186 29.49 -13.93 1.38
C GLY A 186 30.85 -14.63 1.35
N PRO A 187 30.85 -15.94 1.04
CA PRO A 187 29.71 -16.73 0.58
C PRO A 187 28.58 -16.86 1.63
N LEU A 188 27.34 -16.56 1.23
CA LEU A 188 26.14 -16.61 2.07
C LEU A 188 25.06 -17.48 1.42
N GLY A 189 24.40 -18.34 2.19
CA GLY A 189 23.31 -19.17 1.67
C GLY A 189 22.01 -18.39 1.48
N VAL A 190 21.47 -18.40 0.26
CA VAL A 190 20.15 -17.84 -0.07
C VAL A 190 19.23 -18.98 -0.51
N LYS A 191 18.00 -19.01 0.01
CA LYS A 191 16.98 -20.01 -0.36
C LYS A 191 16.10 -19.48 -1.48
N ALA A 192 15.83 -20.32 -2.47
CA ALA A 192 14.96 -20.05 -3.60
C ALA A 192 13.92 -21.19 -3.70
N PRO A 193 12.72 -21.03 -3.10
CA PRO A 193 11.70 -22.08 -3.11
C PRO A 193 11.18 -22.34 -4.53
N ALA A 194 10.88 -23.61 -4.85
CA ALA A 194 10.32 -23.97 -6.15
C ALA A 194 8.97 -23.28 -6.39
N GLY A 195 8.83 -22.65 -7.55
CA GLY A 195 7.66 -21.86 -7.92
C GLY A 195 7.55 -20.51 -7.20
N GLY A 196 8.52 -20.15 -6.35
CA GLY A 196 8.48 -18.93 -5.57
C GLY A 196 9.34 -17.80 -6.15
N VAL A 197 9.03 -16.58 -5.70
CA VAL A 197 9.83 -15.38 -5.91
C VAL A 197 10.33 -14.90 -4.56
N THR A 198 11.64 -14.72 -4.43
CA THR A 198 12.28 -14.22 -3.21
C THR A 198 12.98 -12.90 -3.53
N ALA A 199 12.57 -11.82 -2.88
CA ALA A 199 13.34 -10.59 -2.91
C ALA A 199 14.58 -10.73 -2.04
N VAL A 200 15.74 -10.31 -2.54
CA VAL A 200 17.04 -10.34 -1.87
C VAL A 200 17.54 -8.91 -1.77
N TYR A 201 17.43 -8.32 -0.59
CA TYR A 201 17.91 -6.97 -0.31
C TYR A 201 19.39 -7.02 0.06
N VAL A 202 20.24 -6.38 -0.75
CA VAL A 202 21.63 -6.09 -0.39
C VAL A 202 21.63 -4.69 0.20
N TRP A 203 21.98 -4.56 1.48
CA TRP A 203 21.83 -3.31 2.24
C TRP A 203 22.98 -3.13 3.24
N GLY A 204 23.06 -1.95 3.86
CA GLY A 204 24.10 -1.63 4.83
C GLY A 204 24.99 -0.47 4.38
N GLU A 205 26.13 -0.35 5.06
CA GLU A 205 27.14 0.70 4.87
C GLU A 205 28.55 0.11 4.71
N PRO A 206 29.54 0.89 4.23
CA PRO A 206 30.92 0.41 4.08
C PRO A 206 31.49 -0.20 5.35
N GLY A 207 31.72 -1.52 5.29
CA GLY A 207 32.25 -2.30 6.42
C GLY A 207 31.19 -3.07 7.20
N SER A 208 29.91 -2.80 7.00
CA SER A 208 28.78 -3.54 7.59
C SER A 208 27.68 -3.76 6.55
N TRP A 209 27.91 -4.76 5.69
CA TRP A 209 26.99 -5.15 4.63
C TRP A 209 26.15 -6.36 5.02
N HIS A 210 24.87 -6.33 4.65
CA HIS A 210 23.89 -7.33 5.06
C HIS A 210 23.04 -7.80 3.87
N VAL A 211 22.45 -8.99 4.03
CA VAL A 211 21.44 -9.52 3.12
C VAL A 211 20.20 -9.90 3.91
N THR A 212 19.05 -9.38 3.48
CA THR A 212 17.73 -9.80 3.97
C THR A 212 16.95 -10.44 2.82
N THR A 213 16.21 -11.50 3.10
CA THR A 213 15.32 -12.13 2.12
C THR A 213 13.85 -11.99 2.51
N GLN A 214 12.99 -11.71 1.53
CA GLN A 214 11.54 -11.68 1.69
C GLN A 214 10.90 -12.66 0.69
N ASP A 215 10.04 -13.55 1.18
CA ASP A 215 9.20 -14.37 0.32
C ASP A 215 8.01 -13.54 -0.19
N LEU A 216 7.96 -13.32 -1.51
CA LEU A 216 6.91 -12.49 -2.12
C LEU A 216 5.60 -13.26 -2.36
N ALA A 217 5.63 -14.59 -2.38
CA ALA A 217 4.40 -15.39 -2.52
C ALA A 217 3.53 -15.35 -1.26
N ALA A 218 4.16 -15.28 -0.07
CA ALA A 218 3.47 -15.18 1.22
C ALA A 218 2.70 -13.85 1.39
N VAL A 219 3.23 -12.76 0.82
CA VAL A 219 2.66 -11.40 0.91
C VAL A 219 1.33 -11.28 0.15
N GLN A 220 1.08 -12.14 -0.84
CA GLN A 220 -0.16 -12.14 -1.62
C GLN A 220 -1.32 -12.84 -0.91
N SER A 221 -1.02 -13.76 0.01
CA SER A 221 -2.04 -14.59 0.66
C SER A 221 -2.77 -13.88 1.82
N THR A 222 -2.31 -12.69 2.21
CA THR A 222 -2.85 -11.92 3.35
C THR A 222 -3.82 -10.80 2.96
N SER A 223 -4.47 -10.86 1.78
CA SER A 223 -5.54 -9.91 1.35
C SER A 223 -6.80 -9.88 2.24
N ALA A 224 -6.76 -10.39 3.48
CA ALA A 224 -7.82 -10.20 4.46
C ALA A 224 -7.80 -8.75 5.00
N VAL A 225 -8.78 -7.97 4.54
CA VAL A 225 -9.17 -6.60 4.95
C VAL A 225 -8.15 -5.81 5.78
N PRO A 226 -7.26 -5.06 5.13
CA PRO A 226 -6.35 -4.15 5.85
C PRO A 226 -7.04 -2.81 6.15
N THR A 227 -6.58 -2.11 7.18
CA THR A 227 -6.99 -0.74 7.52
C THR A 227 -6.70 0.19 6.34
N SER A 228 -7.75 0.60 5.63
CA SER A 228 -7.64 1.47 4.46
C SER A 228 -7.23 2.88 4.86
N ILE A 229 -6.17 3.41 4.25
CA ILE A 229 -5.77 4.83 4.36
C ILE A 229 -6.33 5.57 3.14
N PRO A 230 -7.16 6.62 3.30
CA PRO A 230 -7.61 7.44 2.18
C PRO A 230 -6.43 8.24 1.59
N ALA A 231 -6.28 8.26 0.27
CA ALA A 231 -5.50 9.29 -0.40
C ALA A 231 -6.23 10.62 -0.19
N GLY A 232 -5.56 11.61 0.42
CA GLY A 232 -6.19 12.85 0.88
C GLY A 232 -6.84 13.66 -0.24
N GLU A 233 -8.09 14.06 -0.04
CA GLU A 233 -8.74 15.15 -0.78
C GLU A 233 -8.27 16.50 -0.21
N GLY A 234 -8.07 17.46 -1.11
CA GLY A 234 -7.72 18.84 -0.77
C GLY A 234 -8.73 19.45 0.20
N ALA A 235 -8.21 20.35 1.04
CA ALA A 235 -8.94 21.00 2.12
C ALA A 235 -10.29 21.60 1.68
N ASP A 236 -11.36 21.23 2.37
CA ASP A 236 -12.50 22.11 2.61
C ASP A 236 -12.81 22.12 4.11
N ALA A 237 -12.68 23.30 4.69
CA ALA A 237 -12.92 23.56 6.09
C ALA A 237 -14.41 23.41 6.42
N GLY A 238 -14.71 22.57 7.42
CA GLY A 238 -15.91 22.70 8.24
C GLY A 238 -16.96 21.61 8.02
N ARG A 239 -17.07 20.69 8.98
CA ARG A 239 -18.19 20.65 9.95
C ARG A 239 -18.07 19.39 10.81
N TRP A 240 -17.91 19.65 12.09
CA TRP A 240 -18.07 18.74 13.21
C TRP A 240 -19.49 18.14 13.28
N ALA A 241 -19.57 16.99 13.96
CA ALA A 241 -20.75 16.32 14.52
C ALA A 241 -21.39 15.16 13.71
N ALA A 242 -20.88 13.96 13.95
CA ALA A 242 -21.43 12.95 14.86
C ALA A 242 -22.74 12.16 14.52
N TRP A 243 -22.72 10.93 15.06
CA TRP A 243 -23.80 9.96 15.37
C TRP A 243 -24.27 8.99 14.26
N GLY A 244 -23.87 7.72 14.41
CA GLY A 244 -24.71 6.70 15.07
C GLY A 244 -26.01 6.27 14.38
N LEU A 245 -26.03 4.98 13.99
CA LEU A 245 -27.16 4.04 13.92
C LEU A 245 -28.43 4.43 13.13
N ALA A 246 -28.74 3.65 12.09
CA ALA A 246 -30.13 3.36 11.74
C ALA A 246 -30.26 1.96 11.12
N ALA A 247 -30.78 1.02 11.91
CA ALA A 247 -31.35 -0.23 11.44
C ALA A 247 -32.60 0.07 10.60
N ALA A 248 -32.64 -0.44 9.36
CA ALA A 248 -33.82 -0.34 8.51
C ALA A 248 -34.81 -1.45 8.88
N GLY A 249 -35.93 -1.04 9.49
CA GLY A 249 -37.06 -1.90 9.83
C GLY A 249 -37.89 -2.29 8.60
N LEU A 250 -38.38 -3.53 8.63
CA LEU A 250 -39.49 -4.00 7.80
C LEU A 250 -40.73 -3.12 8.03
N THR A 251 -41.32 -2.61 6.96
CA THR A 251 -42.71 -2.13 6.99
C THR A 251 -43.57 -3.06 6.12
N ALA A 252 -44.53 -3.69 6.79
CA ALA A 252 -45.58 -4.48 6.16
C ALA A 252 -46.68 -3.56 5.62
N ILE A 253 -47.16 -3.90 4.43
CA ILE A 253 -48.26 -3.26 3.71
C ILE A 253 -49.60 -3.78 4.27
N GLY A 254 -50.57 -2.87 4.41
CA GLY A 254 -51.98 -3.19 4.17
C GLY A 254 -52.98 -2.84 5.29
N GLY A 255 -54.02 -2.09 4.93
CA GLY A 255 -55.28 -2.09 5.70
C GLY A 255 -55.90 -0.70 5.91
N SER A 256 -56.49 -0.15 4.85
CA SER A 256 -57.40 1.01 4.90
C SER A 256 -58.69 0.71 5.66
N LEU A 257 -59.11 1.61 6.57
CA LEU A 257 -60.53 1.80 6.85
C LEU A 257 -60.82 3.23 7.35
N THR A 258 -61.75 3.84 6.64
CA THR A 258 -62.38 5.15 6.86
C THR A 258 -63.10 5.26 8.19
N LEU A 259 -63.04 6.42 8.88
CA LEU A 259 -64.22 6.94 9.57
C LEU A 259 -64.19 8.47 9.78
N VAL A 260 -65.04 9.14 9.00
CA VAL A 260 -65.98 10.21 9.37
C VAL A 260 -65.55 11.27 10.38
N ARG A 261 -65.31 12.45 9.79
CA ARG A 261 -65.35 13.80 10.35
C ARG A 261 -66.62 14.06 11.17
N ARG A 262 -66.47 14.51 12.43
CA ARG A 262 -67.47 15.32 13.14
C ARG A 262 -66.79 16.54 13.79
N SER A 263 -67.19 17.70 13.28
CA SER A 263 -67.09 19.08 13.81
C SER A 263 -67.94 19.20 15.10
N SER A 264 -67.74 20.03 16.13
CA SER A 264 -67.12 21.36 16.41
C SER A 264 -67.00 21.50 17.98
N PRO A 265 -66.92 22.69 18.61
CA PRO A 265 -65.85 23.70 18.66
C PRO A 265 -65.37 24.05 20.11
N VAL A 266 -64.24 24.76 20.18
CA VAL A 266 -63.87 25.90 21.06
C VAL A 266 -64.23 25.90 22.58
N VAL A 267 -63.15 26.09 23.35
CA VAL A 267 -63.03 26.48 24.76
C VAL A 267 -63.54 27.89 25.04
N THR A 268 -64.26 28.11 26.14
CA THR A 268 -64.06 29.22 27.11
C THR A 268 -64.98 29.07 28.32
N GLY A 269 -64.43 29.21 29.53
CA GLY A 269 -65.12 29.17 30.82
C GLY A 269 -64.31 28.43 31.87
#